data_AF-A0A0G4EX96-F1
#
_entry.id   AF-A0A0G4EX96-F1
#
_cell.length_a   1.000
_cell.length_b   1.000
_cell.length_c   1.000
_cell.angle_alpha   90.00
_cell.angle_beta   90.00
_cell.angle_gamma   90.00
#
_symmetry.space_group_name_H-M   'P 1'
#
loop_
_entity.id
_entity.type
_entity.pdbx_description
1 polymer ?
#
loop_
_entity_poly.entity_id
_entity_poly.type
_entity_poly.pdbx_seq_one_letter_code
_entity_poly.pdbx_strand_id
1 'polypeptide(L)'
;MSLAAGILSRTFTRPQQVTELIRQQGADPNAQPQLRMEGTTGGFTPYPLLSLCIGNLTDNRIPSIWAADGDDEEPPVALPQWSSPDLQEAIMKALIEGGADINAIPTNEAGVDCPGTTPVRVAIKACNEKAFRLLMAQGGLLLGGRKVMLLPWTLDTDRPTEDHEATLLSFYQQLIRRDPTLATETAARYAGNPLHWAAATDLVWSQSFIDSYIDLLVANGADMTAVDINDWTPLDCAAIWGDHRAAASLCRRLSSADINRGTPNDPNDTPLTAAAWMLDDKTQLLDDDTAEEADKDQARARIPHLKSTIRVLLQAGADIARLPTGTEGHRRRRRLVLPEYKMVLNEVPDVVVSAVNAALRPQRDHSMLLARLLPLAPHHDGPSTHPSPSSLSFGPQEAEAVGWKIGSFLHEPHTAMATIDGYLMGESLLKRRVIAAVAHFVTQAATRTTSNREVVGGSRHVQHEGDAESTKVTVPPLQCFAVNGGQQGGGQHRVLGVREVVHKARLDEAAQHGVEGVVKGFSTHLGDKDCQFQWQQLGYINRRGQFVSLGIN
;
A
#
# COMPACT_ATOMS: atom_id res chain seq x y z
N MET A 1 50.89 9.87 0.60
CA MET A 1 49.47 9.61 0.29
C MET A 1 48.66 10.38 1.32
N SER A 2 47.71 11.24 0.90
CA SER A 2 46.90 11.99 1.86
C SER A 2 45.87 11.08 2.53
N LEU A 3 45.42 11.45 3.73
CA LEU A 3 44.41 10.71 4.48
C LEU A 3 43.11 10.54 3.66
N ALA A 4 42.65 11.62 3.01
CA ALA A 4 41.47 11.61 2.15
C ALA A 4 41.61 10.66 0.95
N ALA A 5 42.73 10.72 0.23
CA ALA A 5 42.97 9.84 -0.91
C ALA A 5 43.03 8.36 -0.48
N GLY A 6 43.62 8.07 0.68
CA GLY A 6 43.68 6.70 1.19
C GLY A 6 42.31 6.14 1.60
N ILE A 7 41.43 6.99 2.12
CA ILE A 7 40.03 6.62 2.41
C ILE A 7 39.27 6.40 1.11
N LEU A 8 39.26 7.37 0.19
CA LEU A 8 38.48 7.31 -1.05
C LEU A 8 38.88 6.12 -1.93
N SER A 9 40.18 5.86 -2.04
CA SER A 9 40.71 4.76 -2.85
C SER A 9 40.84 3.44 -2.08
N ARG A 10 40.42 3.38 -0.81
CA ARG A 10 40.49 2.19 0.06
C ARG A 10 41.87 1.53 0.14
N THR A 11 42.94 2.33 0.11
CA THR A 11 44.32 1.83 0.01
C THR A 11 44.92 1.42 1.35
N PHE A 12 44.32 1.83 2.47
CA PHE A 12 44.78 1.43 3.79
C PHE A 12 44.53 -0.06 4.02
N THR A 13 45.57 -0.77 4.41
CA THR A 13 45.49 -2.20 4.77
C THR A 13 45.56 -2.43 6.27
N ARG A 14 45.97 -1.40 7.03
CA ARG A 14 46.16 -1.45 8.48
C ARG A 14 45.74 -0.12 9.12
N PRO A 15 45.02 -0.12 10.26
CA PRO A 15 44.58 1.10 10.94
C PRO A 15 45.75 1.97 11.44
N GLN A 16 46.93 1.39 11.72
CA GLN A 16 48.11 2.15 12.13
C GLN A 16 48.54 3.19 11.10
N GLN A 17 48.32 2.93 9.80
CA GLN A 17 48.63 3.88 8.74
C GLN A 17 47.81 5.17 8.89
N VAL A 18 46.56 5.06 9.33
CA VAL A 18 45.68 6.20 9.59
C VAL A 18 46.13 6.94 10.85
N THR A 19 46.44 6.21 11.92
CA THR A 19 46.94 6.80 13.17
C THR A 19 48.27 7.54 12.97
N GLU A 20 49.20 7.00 12.17
CA GLU A 20 50.47 7.64 11.83
C GLU A 20 50.25 8.93 11.02
N LEU A 21 49.36 8.91 10.02
CA LEU A 21 49.03 10.10 9.24
C LEU A 21 48.47 11.23 10.14
N ILE A 22 47.57 10.90 11.07
CA ILE A 22 46.96 11.89 11.96
C ILE A 22 47.97 12.40 12.99
N ARG A 23 48.63 11.49 13.74
CA ARG A 23 49.47 11.87 14.89
C ARG A 23 50.86 12.34 14.52
N GLN A 24 51.47 11.78 13.47
CA GLN A 24 52.86 12.08 13.11
C GLN A 24 52.95 13.06 11.96
N GLN A 25 52.01 13.00 11.00
CA GLN A 25 52.03 13.85 9.81
C GLN A 25 51.02 15.01 9.87
N GLY A 26 50.26 15.12 10.98
CA GLY A 26 49.34 16.23 11.20
C GLY A 26 48.15 16.26 10.24
N ALA A 27 47.77 15.11 9.67
CA ALA A 27 46.60 15.03 8.80
C ALA A 27 45.32 15.33 9.60
N ASP A 28 44.49 16.24 9.10
CA ASP A 28 43.22 16.60 9.73
C ASP A 28 42.17 15.50 9.53
N PRO A 29 41.71 14.81 10.59
CA PRO A 29 40.64 13.81 10.48
C PRO A 29 39.27 14.43 10.20
N ASN A 30 39.12 15.75 10.36
CA ASN A 30 37.89 16.50 10.11
C ASN A 30 37.84 17.17 8.74
N ALA A 31 38.81 16.87 7.87
CA ALA A 31 38.75 17.31 6.48
C ALA A 31 37.42 16.88 5.84
N GLN A 32 36.86 17.75 5.00
CA GLN A 32 35.59 17.50 4.31
C GLN A 32 35.80 17.52 2.80
N PRO A 33 36.19 16.40 2.18
CA PRO A 33 36.25 16.33 0.73
C PRO A 33 34.93 16.73 0.08
N GLN A 34 35.05 17.51 -0.99
CA GLN A 34 33.96 18.06 -1.76
C GLN A 34 33.81 17.21 -3.02
N LEU A 35 32.66 16.56 -3.19
CA LEU A 35 32.38 15.68 -4.32
C LEU A 35 31.59 16.45 -5.39
N ARG A 36 32.06 16.37 -6.63
CA ARG A 36 31.42 16.90 -7.82
C ARG A 36 31.72 16.03 -9.03
N MET A 37 30.85 16.05 -10.03
CA MET A 37 31.07 15.36 -11.29
C MET A 37 32.25 15.99 -12.07
N GLU A 38 33.03 15.15 -12.75
CA GLU A 38 34.15 15.63 -13.56
C GLU A 38 33.64 16.42 -14.77
N GLY A 39 34.25 17.57 -15.05
CA GLY A 39 33.85 18.44 -16.16
C GLY A 39 32.83 19.50 -15.80
N THR A 40 32.27 19.46 -14.58
CA THR A 40 31.28 20.44 -14.13
C THR A 40 31.91 21.57 -13.32
N THR A 41 31.28 22.75 -13.36
CA THR A 41 31.80 23.98 -12.75
C THR A 41 30.94 24.51 -11.60
N GLY A 42 29.76 23.92 -11.37
CA GLY A 42 28.83 24.31 -10.30
C GLY A 42 28.80 23.32 -9.13
N GLY A 43 28.60 23.83 -7.92
CA GLY A 43 28.25 23.05 -6.72
C GLY A 43 29.31 22.08 -6.19
N PHE A 44 29.16 21.72 -4.91
CA PHE A 44 29.79 20.53 -4.35
C PHE A 44 28.97 19.95 -3.21
N THR A 45 29.12 18.64 -3.00
CA THR A 45 28.56 17.94 -1.85
C THR A 45 29.67 17.58 -0.86
N PRO A 46 29.75 18.23 0.31
CA PRO A 46 30.82 17.99 1.27
C PRO A 46 30.51 16.79 2.18
N TYR A 47 31.53 15.95 2.40
CA TYR A 47 31.43 14.80 3.30
C TYR A 47 32.58 14.78 4.32
N PRO A 48 32.30 14.51 5.61
CA PRO A 48 33.35 14.19 6.57
C PRO A 48 34.09 12.92 6.13
N LEU A 49 35.41 12.86 6.39
CA LEU A 49 36.19 11.65 6.11
C LEU A 49 35.61 10.39 6.77
N LEU A 50 35.04 10.54 7.97
CA LEU A 50 34.36 9.45 8.67
C LEU A 50 33.15 8.91 7.89
N SER A 51 32.39 9.79 7.22
CA SER A 51 31.29 9.37 6.35
C SER A 51 31.80 8.64 5.12
N LEU A 52 32.83 9.18 4.45
CA LEU A 52 33.42 8.55 3.25
C LEU A 52 34.09 7.21 3.56
N CYS A 53 34.47 6.97 4.82
CA CYS A 53 35.00 5.68 5.27
C CYS A 53 33.96 4.55 5.25
N ILE A 54 32.67 4.86 5.32
CA ILE A 54 31.60 3.87 5.43
C ILE A 54 31.33 3.24 4.06
N GLY A 55 31.54 1.93 3.93
CA GLY A 55 31.22 1.18 2.72
C GLY A 55 29.72 0.96 2.57
N ASN A 56 29.24 1.02 1.32
CA ASN A 56 27.86 0.71 0.97
C ASN A 56 27.67 -0.81 0.88
N LEU A 57 26.77 -1.39 1.69
CA LEU A 57 26.49 -2.83 1.71
C LEU A 57 25.22 -3.20 0.92
N THR A 58 24.63 -2.25 0.19
CA THR A 58 23.39 -2.46 -0.57
C THR A 58 23.63 -2.80 -2.04
N ASP A 59 24.88 -3.12 -2.41
CA ASP A 59 25.31 -3.23 -3.81
C ASP A 59 24.98 -1.95 -4.62
N ASN A 60 25.05 -0.80 -3.93
CA ASN A 60 24.65 0.52 -4.40
C ASN A 60 23.17 0.67 -4.82
N ARG A 61 22.30 -0.28 -4.48
CA ARG A 61 20.84 -0.15 -4.65
C ARG A 61 20.21 0.93 -3.77
N ILE A 62 20.91 1.34 -2.73
CA ILE A 62 20.57 2.52 -1.94
C ILE A 62 21.83 3.39 -1.89
N PRO A 63 21.91 4.46 -2.69
CA PRO A 63 23.08 5.31 -2.69
C PRO A 63 23.27 6.02 -1.33
N SER A 64 24.46 5.87 -0.76
CA SER A 64 24.82 6.51 0.51
C SER A 64 25.60 7.80 0.32
N ILE A 65 26.24 7.97 -0.85
CA ILE A 65 27.10 9.11 -1.22
C ILE A 65 26.66 9.63 -2.58
N TRP A 66 26.61 10.95 -2.71
CA TRP A 66 26.15 11.69 -3.88
C TRP A 66 27.18 12.77 -4.21
N ALA A 67 27.28 13.15 -5.48
CA ALA A 67 28.10 14.27 -5.95
C ALA A 67 27.20 15.36 -6.54
N ALA A 68 27.70 16.60 -6.57
CA ALA A 68 27.03 17.67 -7.31
C ALA A 68 27.32 17.55 -8.82
N ASP A 69 26.31 17.67 -9.66
CA ASP A 69 26.45 17.82 -11.12
C ASP A 69 26.60 19.30 -11.51
N GLY A 70 26.02 20.22 -10.75
CA GLY A 70 26.02 21.66 -11.10
C GLY A 70 24.68 22.12 -11.68
N ASP A 71 23.82 21.17 -12.02
CA ASP A 71 22.37 21.31 -12.16
C ASP A 71 21.64 20.72 -10.92
N ASP A 72 20.32 20.55 -11.00
CA ASP A 72 19.49 19.98 -9.91
C ASP A 72 19.63 18.44 -9.79
N GLU A 73 20.42 17.79 -10.64
CA GLU A 73 20.70 16.35 -10.56
C GLU A 73 21.92 16.07 -9.66
N GLU A 74 21.76 15.20 -8.66
CA GLU A 74 22.87 14.68 -7.86
C GLU A 74 23.15 13.23 -8.27
N PRO A 75 24.26 12.93 -8.97
CA PRO A 75 24.60 11.54 -9.31
C PRO A 75 25.16 10.76 -8.11
N PRO A 76 24.80 9.47 -7.96
CA PRO A 76 25.32 8.64 -6.88
C PRO A 76 26.80 8.29 -7.11
N VAL A 77 27.56 8.20 -6.01
CA VAL A 77 29.00 7.86 -6.05
C VAL A 77 29.23 6.48 -5.46
N ALA A 78 29.68 5.55 -6.30
CA ALA A 78 30.12 4.22 -5.87
C ALA A 78 31.61 4.23 -5.49
N LEU A 79 31.91 4.11 -4.20
CA LEU A 79 33.29 3.94 -3.72
C LEU A 79 33.71 2.46 -3.77
N PRO A 80 35.03 2.18 -3.90
CA PRO A 80 35.54 0.82 -3.75
C PRO A 80 35.20 0.24 -2.37
N GLN A 81 35.14 -1.09 -2.29
CA GLN A 81 34.91 -1.81 -1.04
C GLN A 81 36.22 -1.99 -0.26
N TRP A 82 36.11 -2.00 1.08
CA TRP A 82 37.21 -2.42 1.93
C TRP A 82 37.47 -3.93 1.77
N SER A 83 38.71 -4.36 1.99
CA SER A 83 39.06 -5.79 1.90
C SER A 83 38.34 -6.65 2.93
N SER A 84 37.94 -6.08 4.06
CA SER A 84 37.03 -6.71 5.02
C SER A 84 36.22 -5.68 5.82
N PRO A 85 35.03 -6.06 6.33
CA PRO A 85 34.26 -5.22 7.24
C PRO A 85 35.01 -4.89 8.55
N ASP A 86 35.87 -5.79 9.03
CA ASP A 86 36.70 -5.55 10.23
C ASP A 86 37.76 -4.48 9.98
N LEU A 87 38.34 -4.44 8.78
CA LEU A 87 39.28 -3.39 8.40
C LEU A 87 38.59 -2.03 8.36
N GLN A 88 37.40 -1.93 7.76
CA GLN A 88 36.61 -0.70 7.78
C GLN A 88 36.37 -0.24 9.21
N GLU A 89 35.90 -1.13 10.08
CA GLU A 89 35.61 -0.81 11.48
C GLU A 89 36.88 -0.33 12.22
N ALA A 90 38.02 -0.99 11.99
CA ALA A 90 39.30 -0.60 12.59
C ALA A 90 39.78 0.78 12.12
N ILE A 91 39.59 1.09 10.83
CA ILE A 91 39.92 2.41 10.26
C ILE A 91 38.98 3.49 10.81
N MET A 92 37.68 3.21 10.91
CA MET A 92 36.72 4.12 11.54
C MET A 92 37.09 4.41 12.99
N LYS A 93 37.48 3.39 13.77
CA LYS A 93 37.98 3.57 15.15
C LYS A 93 39.22 4.47 15.18
N ALA A 94 40.19 4.22 14.30
CA ALA A 94 41.40 5.04 14.21
C ALA A 94 41.10 6.51 13.86
N LEU A 95 40.09 6.78 13.03
CA LEU A 95 39.63 8.14 12.72
C LEU A 95 38.99 8.81 13.96
N ILE A 96 38.09 8.11 14.64
CA ILE A 96 37.40 8.61 15.84
C ILE A 96 38.41 8.89 16.96
N GLU A 97 39.32 7.96 17.25
CA GLU A 97 40.41 8.14 18.22
C GLU A 97 41.41 9.23 17.80
N GLY A 98 41.49 9.51 16.51
CA GLY A 98 42.27 10.59 15.93
C GLY A 98 41.62 11.97 16.08
N GLY A 99 40.34 12.03 16.49
CA GLY A 99 39.58 13.27 16.67
C GLY A 99 38.60 13.60 15.54
N ALA A 100 38.21 12.62 14.71
CA ALA A 100 37.14 12.80 13.74
C ALA A 100 35.80 13.06 14.46
N ASP A 101 35.11 14.12 14.06
CA ASP A 101 33.82 14.50 14.61
C ASP A 101 32.71 13.57 14.11
N ILE A 102 32.23 12.72 15.01
CA ILE A 102 31.10 11.79 14.77
C ILE A 102 29.78 12.51 14.50
N ASN A 103 29.69 13.79 14.88
CA ASN A 103 28.50 14.64 14.81
C ASN A 103 28.59 15.67 13.68
N ALA A 104 29.66 15.67 12.87
CA ALA A 104 29.88 16.68 11.84
C ALA A 104 28.66 16.84 10.94
N ILE A 105 28.17 18.07 10.81
CA ILE A 105 27.14 18.49 9.83
C ILE A 105 27.84 19.41 8.83
N PRO A 106 28.16 18.92 7.63
CA PRO A 106 28.74 19.76 6.59
C PRO A 106 27.75 20.81 6.09
N THR A 107 28.27 21.91 5.56
CA THR A 107 27.51 22.96 4.89
C THR A 107 27.91 23.03 3.42
N ASN A 108 26.95 23.06 2.50
CA ASN A 108 27.24 23.25 1.08
C ASN A 108 27.65 24.70 0.76
N GLU A 109 27.91 25.00 -0.52
CA GLU A 109 28.30 26.35 -1.00
C GLU A 109 27.32 27.46 -0.60
N ALA A 110 26.04 27.14 -0.52
CA ALA A 110 24.98 28.08 -0.12
C ALA A 110 24.90 28.29 1.41
N GLY A 111 25.83 27.70 2.18
CA GLY A 111 25.81 27.75 3.65
C GLY A 111 24.66 26.95 4.27
N VAL A 112 24.12 25.98 3.52
CA VAL A 112 23.02 25.13 3.97
C VAL A 112 23.55 23.84 4.56
N ASP A 113 23.11 23.51 5.77
CA ASP A 113 23.40 22.24 6.42
C ASP A 113 22.96 21.06 5.57
N CYS A 114 23.87 20.09 5.41
CA CYS A 114 23.67 18.85 4.68
C CYS A 114 23.57 17.66 5.66
N PRO A 115 22.47 17.52 6.42
CA PRO A 115 22.33 16.42 7.39
C PRO A 115 22.41 15.03 6.72
N GLY A 116 22.14 14.94 5.41
CA GLY A 116 22.31 13.72 4.63
C GLY A 116 23.73 13.19 4.53
N THR A 117 24.77 14.01 4.75
CA THR A 117 26.17 13.61 4.59
C THR A 117 26.86 13.26 5.92
N THR A 118 26.12 13.33 7.04
CA THR A 118 26.62 13.00 8.38
C THR A 118 26.98 11.51 8.51
N PRO A 119 27.93 11.14 9.38
CA PRO A 119 28.37 9.75 9.51
C PRO A 119 27.23 8.78 9.82
N VAL A 120 26.33 9.15 10.73
CA VAL A 120 25.18 8.32 11.10
C VAL A 120 24.19 8.16 9.94
N ARG A 121 23.93 9.21 9.16
CA ARG A 121 23.04 9.14 7.99
C ARG A 121 23.63 8.31 6.87
N VAL A 122 24.95 8.41 6.64
CA VAL A 122 25.64 7.55 5.67
C VAL A 122 25.62 6.09 6.11
N ALA A 123 25.83 5.78 7.40
CA ALA A 123 25.70 4.42 7.93
C ALA A 123 24.32 3.81 7.70
N ILE A 124 23.25 4.59 7.92
CA ILE A 124 21.86 4.19 7.69
C ILE A 124 21.62 3.90 6.21
N LYS A 125 21.90 4.86 5.32
CA LYS A 125 21.71 4.71 3.86
C LYS A 125 22.51 3.54 3.28
N ALA A 126 23.71 3.31 3.80
CA ALA A 126 24.59 2.23 3.37
C ALA A 126 24.17 0.83 3.86
N CYS A 127 23.10 0.72 4.67
CA CYS A 127 22.74 -0.49 5.42
C CYS A 127 23.95 -1.09 6.18
N ASN A 128 24.89 -0.25 6.63
CA ASN A 128 26.15 -0.71 7.19
C ASN A 128 26.02 -0.91 8.71
N GLU A 129 25.60 -2.10 9.11
CA GLU A 129 25.30 -2.41 10.51
C GLU A 129 26.50 -2.25 11.44
N LYS A 130 27.72 -2.60 11.00
CA LYS A 130 28.94 -2.41 11.82
C LYS A 130 29.23 -0.93 12.05
N ALA A 131 29.19 -0.11 11.00
CA ALA A 131 29.36 1.33 11.13
C ALA A 131 28.27 1.95 12.01
N PHE A 132 27.01 1.56 11.81
CA PHE A 132 25.88 2.02 12.60
C PHE A 132 26.04 1.68 14.09
N ARG A 133 26.34 0.42 14.43
CA ARG A 133 26.59 0.00 15.81
C ARG A 133 27.78 0.70 16.44
N LEU A 134 28.88 0.88 15.69
CA LEU A 134 30.06 1.58 16.17
C LEU A 134 29.73 3.03 16.54
N LEU A 135 28.99 3.74 15.70
CA LEU A 135 28.55 5.11 15.96
C LEU A 135 27.58 5.17 17.14
N MET A 136 26.57 4.29 17.18
CA MET A 136 25.60 4.20 18.28
C MET A 136 26.26 3.90 19.63
N ALA A 137 27.40 3.22 19.65
CA ALA A 137 28.17 2.97 20.87
C ALA A 137 28.99 4.18 21.35
N GLN A 138 29.19 5.22 20.52
CA GLN A 138 29.98 6.39 20.93
C GLN A 138 29.23 7.25 21.94
N GLY A 139 29.92 7.62 23.02
CA GLY A 139 29.45 8.65 23.94
C GLY A 139 29.40 10.00 23.22
N GLY A 140 28.29 10.73 23.38
CA GLY A 140 28.12 12.05 22.76
C GLY A 140 27.58 12.06 21.33
N LEU A 141 27.19 10.91 20.75
CA LEU A 141 26.46 10.91 19.47
C LEU A 141 25.13 11.67 19.61
N LEU A 142 24.93 12.68 18.76
CA LEU A 142 23.73 13.49 18.67
C LEU A 142 22.85 12.99 17.51
N LEU A 143 21.61 12.59 17.81
CA LEU A 143 20.68 12.09 16.80
C LEU A 143 19.75 13.20 16.28
N GLY A 144 19.21 14.03 17.18
CA GLY A 144 18.36 15.16 16.80
C GLY A 144 19.07 16.18 15.92
N GLY A 145 18.32 16.81 15.02
CA GLY A 145 18.80 17.80 14.05
C GLY A 145 19.48 17.20 12.82
N ARG A 146 19.62 15.88 12.73
CA ARG A 146 20.29 15.18 11.61
C ARG A 146 19.31 14.44 10.71
N LYS A 147 18.00 14.53 10.97
CA LYS A 147 16.96 13.84 10.18
C LYS A 147 17.23 12.35 10.03
N VAL A 148 17.67 11.69 11.11
CA VAL A 148 18.08 10.27 11.07
C VAL A 148 16.93 9.33 10.70
N MET A 149 15.68 9.79 10.87
CA MET A 149 14.49 9.05 10.46
C MET A 149 14.16 9.21 8.97
N LEU A 150 14.73 10.17 8.25
CA LEU A 150 14.45 10.38 6.83
C LEU A 150 14.82 9.14 6.00
N LEU A 151 13.84 8.59 5.27
CA LEU A 151 14.08 7.49 4.34
C LEU A 151 15.16 7.86 3.31
N PRO A 152 16.05 6.92 2.93
CA PRO A 152 17.04 7.18 1.89
C PRO A 152 16.36 7.60 0.58
N TRP A 153 16.96 8.55 -0.12
CA TRP A 153 16.66 8.79 -1.53
C TRP A 153 17.35 7.73 -2.39
N THR A 154 16.71 7.36 -3.49
CA THR A 154 17.12 6.29 -4.37
C THR A 154 16.74 6.62 -5.81
N LEU A 155 17.46 6.06 -6.77
CA LEU A 155 17.03 6.16 -8.16
C LEU A 155 15.88 5.18 -8.42
N ASP A 156 14.96 5.50 -9.34
CA ASP A 156 13.87 4.60 -9.73
C ASP A 156 14.36 3.25 -10.27
N THR A 157 15.58 3.21 -10.81
CA THR A 157 16.26 1.99 -11.27
C THR A 157 16.74 1.11 -10.13
N ASP A 158 16.98 1.71 -8.97
CA ASP A 158 17.66 1.09 -7.84
C ASP A 158 16.63 0.59 -6.84
N ARG A 159 16.14 -0.63 -7.09
CA ARG A 159 15.13 -1.25 -6.22
C ARG A 159 15.80 -1.87 -4.98
N PRO A 160 15.49 -1.40 -3.77
CA PRO A 160 15.89 -2.07 -2.53
C PRO A 160 15.31 -3.48 -2.45
N THR A 161 15.98 -4.37 -1.69
CA THR A 161 15.48 -5.72 -1.41
C THR A 161 14.75 -5.74 -0.07
N GLU A 162 13.98 -6.81 0.19
CA GLU A 162 13.32 -7.02 1.49
C GLU A 162 14.34 -7.04 2.64
N ASP A 163 15.56 -7.55 2.42
CA ASP A 163 16.64 -7.55 3.42
C ASP A 163 17.15 -6.13 3.73
N HIS A 164 17.21 -5.26 2.71
CA HIS A 164 17.56 -3.85 2.90
C HIS A 164 16.49 -3.14 3.73
N GLU A 165 15.22 -3.34 3.39
CA GLU A 165 14.08 -2.79 4.11
C GLU A 165 14.05 -3.27 5.57
N ALA A 166 14.27 -4.56 5.82
CA ALA A 166 14.35 -5.12 7.16
C ALA A 166 15.51 -4.52 7.98
N THR A 167 16.68 -4.31 7.34
CA THR A 167 17.84 -3.68 7.97
C THR A 167 17.56 -2.23 8.34
N LEU A 168 17.01 -1.44 7.41
CA LEU A 168 16.62 -0.05 7.67
C LEU A 168 15.59 0.04 8.80
N LEU A 169 14.56 -0.80 8.77
CA LEU A 169 13.53 -0.82 9.81
C LEU A 169 14.15 -1.15 11.18
N SER A 170 15.10 -2.09 11.24
CA SER A 170 15.86 -2.40 12.46
C SER A 170 16.66 -1.18 12.97
N PHE A 171 17.27 -0.40 12.07
CA PHE A 171 17.97 0.83 12.46
C PHE A 171 17.01 1.87 13.02
N TYR A 172 15.88 2.13 12.36
CA TYR A 172 14.87 3.07 12.84
C TYR A 172 14.30 2.67 14.20
N GLN A 173 14.03 1.38 14.42
CA GLN A 173 13.62 0.88 15.72
C GLN A 173 14.70 1.11 16.80
N GLN A 174 15.98 0.90 16.48
CA GLN A 174 17.07 1.16 17.43
C GLN A 174 17.24 2.65 17.74
N LEU A 175 17.07 3.52 16.74
CA LEU A 175 17.10 4.97 16.90
C LEU A 175 15.98 5.43 17.83
N ILE A 176 14.74 5.01 17.58
CA ILE A 176 13.58 5.35 18.42
C ILE A 176 13.70 4.77 19.83
N ARG A 177 14.21 3.55 20.00
CA ARG A 177 14.47 2.99 21.35
C ARG A 177 15.46 3.84 22.15
N ARG A 178 16.43 4.47 21.48
CA ARG A 178 17.41 5.34 22.13
C ARG A 178 16.86 6.74 22.38
N ASP A 179 16.12 7.28 21.42
CA ASP A 179 15.52 8.61 21.49
C ASP A 179 14.16 8.62 20.78
N PRO A 180 13.05 8.46 21.53
CA PRO A 180 11.70 8.48 20.96
C PRO A 180 11.31 9.83 20.33
N THR A 181 11.97 10.93 20.72
CA THR A 181 11.62 12.28 20.23
C THR A 181 11.91 12.44 18.73
N LEU A 182 12.74 11.54 18.17
CA LEU A 182 13.03 11.45 16.74
C LEU A 182 11.78 11.20 15.89
N ALA A 183 10.76 10.51 16.44
CA ALA A 183 9.51 10.26 15.72
C ALA A 183 8.68 11.54 15.53
N THR A 184 8.89 12.53 16.38
CA THR A 184 8.21 13.83 16.36
C THR A 184 9.12 14.97 15.91
N GLU A 185 10.31 14.66 15.38
CA GLU A 185 11.30 15.66 14.97
C GLU A 185 10.73 16.54 13.85
N THR A 186 10.63 17.84 14.09
CA THR A 186 10.26 18.82 13.07
C THR A 186 11.52 19.43 12.46
N ALA A 187 11.62 19.46 11.13
CA ALA A 187 12.72 20.13 10.45
C ALA A 187 12.53 21.66 10.51
N ALA A 188 13.47 22.40 11.10
CA ALA A 188 13.36 23.86 11.25
C ALA A 188 13.09 24.63 9.94
N ARG A 189 13.52 24.09 8.78
CA ARG A 189 13.31 24.72 7.47
C ARG A 189 11.95 24.45 6.83
N TYR A 190 11.27 23.37 7.22
CA TYR A 190 10.04 22.94 6.55
C TYR A 190 8.88 22.66 7.51
N ALA A 191 9.08 22.75 8.83
CA ALA A 191 8.15 22.41 9.91
C ALA A 191 7.53 20.99 9.85
N GLY A 192 7.72 20.23 8.77
CA GLY A 192 7.24 18.87 8.62
C GLY A 192 7.92 17.89 9.57
N ASN A 193 7.12 16.96 10.08
CA ASN A 193 7.54 15.80 10.87
C ASN A 193 8.03 14.65 9.94
N PRO A 194 8.53 13.53 10.48
CA PRO A 194 9.06 12.43 9.66
C PRO A 194 8.03 11.79 8.70
N LEU A 195 6.73 11.87 9.01
CA LEU A 195 5.67 11.39 8.11
C LEU A 195 5.59 12.22 6.82
N HIS A 196 5.77 13.55 6.92
CA HIS A 196 5.83 14.42 5.73
C HIS A 196 6.99 14.01 4.83
N TRP A 197 8.14 13.72 5.42
CA TRP A 197 9.31 13.36 4.63
C TRP A 197 9.16 11.99 3.98
N ALA A 198 8.58 11.01 4.69
CA ALA A 198 8.27 9.70 4.12
C ALA A 198 7.31 9.80 2.93
N ALA A 199 6.30 10.67 3.03
CA ALA A 199 5.32 10.94 1.97
C ALA A 199 5.87 11.73 0.76
N ALA A 200 7.14 12.14 0.81
CA ALA A 200 7.85 12.86 -0.25
C ALA A 200 9.09 12.08 -0.72
N THR A 201 9.10 10.75 -0.56
CA THR A 201 10.21 9.89 -1.00
C THR A 201 9.86 9.10 -2.26
N ASP A 202 10.89 8.49 -2.87
CA ASP A 202 10.76 7.69 -4.08
C ASP A 202 9.91 6.44 -3.86
N LEU A 203 9.18 6.03 -4.90
CA LEU A 203 8.23 4.91 -4.86
C LEU A 203 8.88 3.53 -4.95
N VAL A 204 10.11 3.40 -4.48
CA VAL A 204 10.88 2.16 -4.50
C VAL A 204 10.53 1.23 -3.34
N TRP A 205 10.08 1.78 -2.21
CA TRP A 205 9.89 1.06 -0.94
C TRP A 205 8.59 0.26 -0.87
N SER A 206 8.63 -1.03 -0.53
CA SER A 206 7.47 -1.90 -0.46
C SER A 206 6.34 -1.35 0.44
N GLN A 207 5.09 -1.70 0.12
CA GLN A 207 3.95 -1.28 0.94
C GLN A 207 4.09 -1.74 2.40
N SER A 208 4.58 -2.97 2.63
CA SER A 208 4.81 -3.52 3.97
C SER A 208 5.86 -2.76 4.77
N PHE A 209 6.92 -2.28 4.10
CA PHE A 209 7.93 -1.46 4.74
C PHE A 209 7.37 -0.09 5.13
N ILE A 210 6.69 0.59 4.20
CA ILE A 210 6.06 1.89 4.47
C ILE A 210 5.04 1.78 5.61
N ASP A 211 4.24 0.72 5.64
CA ASP A 211 3.30 0.45 6.73
C ASP A 211 4.00 0.31 8.08
N SER A 212 5.04 -0.53 8.13
CA SER A 212 5.80 -0.78 9.36
C SER A 212 6.54 0.46 9.85
N TYR A 213 7.06 1.27 8.91
CA TYR A 213 7.75 2.51 9.21
C TYR A 213 6.79 3.58 9.76
N ILE A 214 5.61 3.75 9.14
CA ILE A 214 4.58 4.67 9.64
C ILE A 214 4.04 4.20 10.99
N ASP A 215 3.80 2.89 11.18
CA ASP A 215 3.38 2.34 12.48
C ASP A 215 4.40 2.63 13.58
N LEU A 216 5.69 2.47 13.27
CA LEU A 216 6.76 2.80 14.19
C LEU A 216 6.74 4.28 14.61
N LEU A 217 6.54 5.19 13.67
CA LEU A 217 6.47 6.63 13.95
C LEU A 217 5.22 7.00 14.76
N VAL A 218 4.04 6.53 14.35
CA VAL A 218 2.75 6.83 15.00
C VAL A 218 2.71 6.26 16.42
N ALA A 219 3.22 5.05 16.63
CA ALA A 219 3.34 4.44 17.97
C ALA A 219 4.24 5.26 18.92
N ASN A 220 5.09 6.13 18.38
CA ASN A 220 5.99 7.01 19.13
C ASN A 220 5.58 8.49 19.04
N GLY A 221 4.31 8.77 18.73
CA GLY A 221 3.71 10.09 18.88
C GLY A 221 3.76 10.98 17.64
N ALA A 222 4.17 10.47 16.48
CA ALA A 222 4.08 11.22 15.23
C ALA A 222 2.62 11.57 14.89
N ASP A 223 2.32 12.86 14.74
CA ASP A 223 1.00 13.34 14.36
C ASP A 223 0.78 13.25 12.85
N MET A 224 -0.16 12.38 12.43
CA MET A 224 -0.52 12.18 11.02
C MET A 224 -1.29 13.36 10.41
N THR A 225 -1.72 14.32 11.23
CA THR A 225 -2.53 15.49 10.83
C THR A 225 -1.81 16.82 11.06
N ALA A 226 -0.56 16.77 11.52
CA ALA A 226 0.31 17.94 11.59
C ALA A 226 0.48 18.55 10.20
N VAL A 227 0.69 19.85 10.16
CA VAL A 227 0.90 20.59 8.92
C VAL A 227 2.33 21.11 8.84
N ASP A 228 2.90 21.10 7.65
CA ASP A 228 4.21 21.69 7.34
C ASP A 228 4.12 23.21 7.11
N ILE A 229 5.20 23.84 6.63
CA ILE A 229 5.23 25.28 6.33
C ILE A 229 4.27 25.72 5.20
N ASN A 230 3.80 24.79 4.37
CA ASN A 230 2.87 25.04 3.28
C ASN A 230 1.43 24.74 3.71
N ASP A 231 1.20 24.54 5.01
CA ASP A 231 -0.05 24.06 5.58
C ASP A 231 -0.46 22.66 5.08
N TRP A 232 0.48 21.86 4.57
CA TRP A 232 0.21 20.53 4.03
C TRP A 232 0.37 19.47 5.11
N THR A 233 -0.58 18.54 5.16
CA THR A 233 -0.47 17.32 5.94
C THR A 233 0.44 16.29 5.25
N PRO A 234 0.88 15.22 5.93
CA PRO A 234 1.56 14.11 5.26
C PRO A 234 0.76 13.52 4.10
N LEU A 235 -0.58 13.51 4.19
CA LEU A 235 -1.44 13.01 3.11
C LEU A 235 -1.46 13.97 1.91
N ASP A 236 -1.40 15.28 2.14
CA ASP A 236 -1.25 16.28 1.07
C ASP A 236 0.11 16.12 0.37
N CYS A 237 1.19 15.92 1.12
CA CYS A 237 2.49 15.60 0.53
C CYS A 237 2.41 14.33 -0.33
N ALA A 238 1.82 13.24 0.17
CA ALA A 238 1.68 12.00 -0.60
C ALA A 238 0.86 12.21 -1.88
N ALA A 239 -0.22 13.01 -1.81
CA ALA A 239 -1.04 13.38 -2.94
C ALA A 239 -0.26 14.17 -4.01
N ILE A 240 0.52 15.17 -3.58
CA ILE A 240 1.33 16.02 -4.45
C ILE A 240 2.47 15.24 -5.08
N TRP A 241 3.20 14.43 -4.31
CA TRP A 241 4.33 13.64 -4.79
C TRP A 241 3.91 12.39 -5.58
N GLY A 242 2.63 12.00 -5.48
CA GLY A 242 2.11 10.79 -6.11
C GLY A 242 2.49 9.53 -5.34
N ASP A 243 2.84 9.64 -4.05
CA ASP A 243 3.20 8.52 -3.21
C ASP A 243 1.96 7.71 -2.79
N HIS A 244 1.49 6.87 -3.70
CA HIS A 244 0.34 6.00 -3.46
C HIS A 244 0.53 5.02 -2.28
N ARG A 245 1.78 4.70 -1.89
CA ARG A 245 2.04 3.73 -0.81
C ARG A 245 1.91 4.41 0.55
N ALA A 246 2.50 5.59 0.72
CA ALA A 246 2.29 6.42 1.89
C ALA A 246 0.81 6.84 1.99
N ALA A 247 0.18 7.27 0.88
CA ALA A 247 -1.23 7.61 0.86
C ALA A 247 -2.12 6.46 1.32
N ALA A 248 -1.89 5.23 0.84
CA ALA A 248 -2.67 4.05 1.23
C ALA A 248 -2.47 3.68 2.71
N SER A 249 -1.26 3.90 3.23
CA SER A 249 -0.96 3.69 4.65
C SER A 249 -1.66 4.73 5.53
N LEU A 250 -1.56 6.01 5.18
CA LEU A 250 -2.19 7.10 5.92
C LEU A 250 -3.73 6.98 5.87
N CYS A 251 -4.31 6.71 4.70
CA CYS A 251 -5.77 6.59 4.53
C CYS A 251 -6.39 5.49 5.39
N ARG A 252 -5.67 4.40 5.67
CA ARG A 252 -6.15 3.34 6.58
C ARG A 252 -6.20 3.76 8.05
N ARG A 253 -5.47 4.80 8.44
CA ARG A 253 -5.31 5.26 9.82
C ARG A 253 -6.05 6.57 10.11
N LEU A 254 -6.35 7.34 9.07
CA LEU A 254 -7.02 8.63 9.16
C LEU A 254 -8.54 8.50 9.18
N SER A 255 -9.21 9.48 9.79
CA SER A 255 -10.67 9.57 9.72
C SER A 255 -11.14 10.10 8.37
N SER A 256 -12.42 9.90 8.03
CA SER A 256 -13.01 10.49 6.81
C SER A 256 -12.93 12.02 6.78
N ALA A 257 -12.96 12.67 7.96
CA ALA A 257 -12.78 14.11 8.07
C ALA A 257 -11.36 14.53 7.73
N ASP A 258 -10.35 13.75 8.14
CA ASP A 258 -8.94 14.05 7.87
C ASP A 258 -8.57 13.79 6.41
N ILE A 259 -9.10 12.72 5.80
CA ILE A 259 -8.92 12.42 4.36
C ILE A 259 -9.48 13.55 3.48
N ASN A 260 -10.57 14.18 3.95
CA ASN A 260 -11.24 15.29 3.26
C ASN A 260 -10.90 16.65 3.87
N ARG A 261 -9.83 16.75 4.66
CA ARG A 261 -9.39 18.02 5.23
C ARG A 261 -8.89 18.90 4.09
N GLY A 262 -9.34 20.15 4.07
CA GLY A 262 -8.75 21.17 3.20
C GLY A 262 -7.67 21.94 3.92
N THR A 263 -6.87 22.71 3.19
CA THR A 263 -5.92 23.64 3.79
C THR A 263 -6.66 24.70 4.64
N PRO A 264 -5.99 25.34 5.61
CA PRO A 264 -6.58 26.41 6.43
C PRO A 264 -7.14 27.57 5.60
N ASN A 265 -6.54 27.84 4.44
CA ASN A 265 -6.89 28.98 3.58
C ASN A 265 -7.90 28.62 2.48
N ASP A 266 -7.98 27.35 2.06
CA ASP A 266 -8.99 26.87 1.12
C ASP A 266 -9.53 25.50 1.57
N PRO A 267 -10.78 25.43 2.08
CA PRO A 267 -11.37 24.16 2.47
C PRO A 267 -11.53 23.21 1.28
N ASN A 268 -11.62 23.69 0.04
CA ASN A 268 -11.72 22.80 -1.12
C ASN A 268 -10.36 22.29 -1.59
N ASP A 269 -9.25 22.79 -1.05
CA ASP A 269 -7.93 22.29 -1.36
C ASP A 269 -7.60 21.06 -0.49
N THR A 270 -8.18 19.93 -0.88
CA THR A 270 -8.04 18.62 -0.21
C THR A 270 -6.91 17.80 -0.84
N PRO A 271 -6.49 16.69 -0.21
CA PRO A 271 -5.53 15.78 -0.84
C PRO A 271 -5.94 15.33 -2.26
N LEU A 272 -7.24 15.13 -2.51
CA LEU A 272 -7.73 14.76 -3.84
C LEU A 272 -7.57 15.90 -4.85
N THR A 273 -7.77 17.16 -4.45
CA THR A 273 -7.58 18.29 -5.35
C THR A 273 -6.12 18.56 -5.63
N ALA A 274 -5.24 18.37 -4.64
CA ALA A 274 -3.79 18.49 -4.79
C ALA A 274 -3.25 17.43 -5.77
N ALA A 275 -3.65 16.15 -5.62
CA ALA A 275 -3.28 15.09 -6.57
C ALA A 275 -3.81 15.36 -7.99
N ALA A 276 -5.06 15.84 -8.11
CA ALA A 276 -5.66 16.18 -9.39
C ALA A 276 -4.97 17.38 -10.06
N TRP A 277 -4.55 18.38 -9.28
CA TRP A 277 -3.77 19.52 -9.78
C TRP A 277 -2.41 19.07 -10.30
N MET A 278 -1.67 18.27 -9.53
CA MET A 278 -0.37 17.78 -9.97
C MET A 278 -0.47 16.90 -11.21
N LEU A 279 -1.50 16.04 -11.30
CA LEU A 279 -1.73 15.25 -12.51
C LEU A 279 -2.01 16.14 -13.72
N ASP A 280 -2.78 17.20 -13.55
CA ASP A 280 -3.09 18.18 -14.59
C ASP A 280 -1.86 18.99 -15.02
N ASP A 281 -1.03 19.40 -14.06
CA ASP A 281 0.24 20.08 -14.29
C ASP A 281 1.20 19.22 -15.12
N LYS A 282 1.46 17.98 -14.66
CA LYS A 282 2.35 17.05 -15.38
C LYS A 282 1.80 16.62 -16.73
N THR A 283 0.47 16.53 -16.90
CA THR A 283 -0.12 16.26 -18.21
C THR A 283 0.07 17.43 -19.17
N GLN A 284 -0.14 18.67 -18.71
CA GLN A 284 0.09 19.86 -19.54
C GLN A 284 1.57 20.01 -19.92
N LEU A 285 2.50 19.67 -19.02
CA LEU A 285 3.94 19.69 -19.29
C LEU A 285 4.33 18.77 -20.46
N LEU A 286 3.63 17.64 -20.64
CA LEU A 286 3.87 16.75 -21.79
C LEU A 286 3.44 17.38 -23.12
N ASP A 287 2.43 18.23 -23.10
CA ASP A 287 1.89 18.92 -24.27
C ASP A 287 2.63 20.24 -24.58
N ASP A 288 3.56 20.67 -23.71
CA ASP A 288 4.33 21.89 -23.88
C ASP A 288 5.54 21.65 -24.82
N ASP A 289 5.49 22.19 -26.03
CA ASP A 289 6.57 22.08 -27.03
C ASP A 289 7.88 22.77 -26.59
N THR A 290 7.83 23.64 -25.57
CA THR A 290 9.00 24.35 -25.05
C THR A 290 9.67 23.67 -23.86
N ALA A 291 9.02 22.67 -23.25
CA ALA A 291 9.56 21.94 -22.13
C ALA A 291 10.68 20.97 -22.55
N GLU A 292 11.70 20.85 -21.70
CA GLU A 292 12.84 19.96 -21.92
C GLU A 292 12.41 18.48 -21.88
N GLU A 293 13.09 17.62 -22.63
CA GLU A 293 12.72 16.19 -22.69
C GLU A 293 12.93 15.50 -21.34
N ALA A 294 13.92 15.92 -20.55
CA ALA A 294 14.16 15.39 -19.21
C ALA A 294 12.97 15.66 -18.25
N ASP A 295 12.42 16.87 -18.28
CA ASP A 295 11.22 17.24 -17.52
C ASP A 295 10.00 16.41 -17.95
N LYS A 296 9.86 16.17 -19.26
CA LYS A 296 8.80 15.33 -19.80
C LYS A 296 8.97 13.87 -19.38
N ASP A 297 10.18 13.34 -19.37
CA ASP A 297 10.47 11.98 -18.90
C ASP A 297 10.12 11.81 -17.43
N GLN A 298 10.47 12.79 -16.58
CA GLN A 298 10.06 12.81 -15.18
C GLN A 298 8.53 12.85 -15.04
N ALA A 299 7.85 13.68 -15.84
CA ALA A 299 6.39 13.73 -15.86
C ALA A 299 5.77 12.39 -16.29
N ARG A 300 6.30 11.74 -17.33
CA ARG A 300 5.86 10.41 -17.79
C ARG A 300 6.01 9.35 -16.68
N ALA A 301 7.10 9.39 -15.92
CA ALA A 301 7.33 8.50 -14.79
C ALA A 301 6.34 8.75 -13.64
N ARG A 302 6.02 10.02 -13.35
CA ARG A 302 5.19 10.41 -12.19
C ARG A 302 3.68 10.28 -12.43
N ILE A 303 3.19 10.45 -13.65
CA ILE A 303 1.74 10.40 -13.98
C ILE A 303 1.06 9.08 -13.52
N PRO A 304 1.62 7.88 -13.76
CA PRO A 304 1.03 6.63 -13.27
C PRO A 304 0.89 6.58 -11.74
N HIS A 305 1.83 7.18 -11.01
CA HIS A 305 1.83 7.23 -9.56
C HIS A 305 0.78 8.21 -9.01
N LEU A 306 0.63 9.37 -9.64
CA LEU A 306 -0.44 10.33 -9.35
C LEU A 306 -1.84 9.71 -9.58
N LYS A 307 -2.03 9.01 -10.71
CA LYS A 307 -3.28 8.26 -10.97
C LYS A 307 -3.56 7.20 -9.91
N SER A 308 -2.53 6.46 -9.51
CA SER A 308 -2.66 5.46 -8.44
C SER A 308 -3.01 6.09 -7.10
N THR A 309 -2.42 7.25 -6.79
CA THR A 309 -2.72 8.00 -5.56
C THR A 309 -4.15 8.52 -5.56
N ILE A 310 -4.64 9.04 -6.69
CA ILE A 310 -6.06 9.42 -6.86
C ILE A 310 -6.97 8.22 -6.58
N ARG A 311 -6.67 7.03 -7.14
CA ARG A 311 -7.46 5.82 -6.87
C ARG A 311 -7.48 5.45 -5.38
N VAL A 312 -6.34 5.52 -4.71
CA VAL A 312 -6.22 5.28 -3.26
C VAL A 312 -7.07 6.26 -2.45
N LEU A 313 -7.01 7.55 -2.77
CA LEU A 313 -7.83 8.57 -2.10
C LEU A 313 -9.33 8.31 -2.31
N LEU A 314 -9.74 7.92 -3.51
CA LEU A 314 -11.13 7.58 -3.83
C LEU A 314 -11.61 6.31 -3.11
N GLN A 315 -10.76 5.29 -3.02
CA GLN A 315 -10.99 4.09 -2.20
C GLN A 315 -11.14 4.44 -0.71
N ALA A 316 -10.44 5.47 -0.25
CA ALA A 316 -10.53 6.02 1.10
C ALA A 316 -11.73 6.96 1.32
N GLY A 317 -12.58 7.16 0.32
CA GLY A 317 -13.78 8.00 0.43
C GLY A 317 -13.50 9.50 0.32
N ALA A 318 -12.47 9.89 -0.45
CA ALA A 318 -12.26 11.29 -0.80
C ALA A 318 -13.45 11.84 -1.61
N ASP A 319 -13.94 13.01 -1.22
CA ASP A 319 -15.17 13.61 -1.72
C ASP A 319 -14.93 14.37 -3.02
N ILE A 320 -15.35 13.73 -4.12
CA ILE A 320 -15.32 14.28 -5.48
C ILE A 320 -16.17 15.56 -5.58
N ALA A 321 -17.18 15.77 -4.72
CA ALA A 321 -17.99 16.99 -4.76
C ALA A 321 -17.20 18.23 -4.33
N ARG A 322 -16.10 18.06 -3.59
CA ARG A 322 -15.20 19.16 -3.18
C ARG A 322 -14.24 19.61 -4.27
N LEU A 323 -14.09 18.85 -5.35
CA LEU A 323 -13.31 19.28 -6.51
C LEU A 323 -13.92 20.56 -7.09
N PRO A 324 -13.17 21.68 -7.15
CA PRO A 324 -13.66 22.92 -7.73
C PRO A 324 -14.14 22.71 -9.18
N THR A 325 -15.08 23.56 -9.63
CA THR A 325 -15.60 23.54 -11.01
C THR A 325 -15.70 24.94 -11.65
N GLY A 326 -15.26 25.98 -10.94
CA GLY A 326 -15.43 27.38 -11.33
C GLY A 326 -14.61 27.83 -12.54
N THR A 327 -13.47 27.19 -12.84
CA THR A 327 -12.57 27.55 -13.95
C THR A 327 -12.44 26.39 -14.94
N GLU A 328 -11.89 26.63 -16.14
CA GLU A 328 -11.65 25.53 -17.07
C GLU A 328 -10.58 24.56 -16.57
N GLY A 329 -9.52 25.06 -15.90
CA GLY A 329 -8.54 24.22 -15.23
C GLY A 329 -9.17 23.32 -14.16
N HIS A 330 -10.12 23.85 -13.38
CA HIS A 330 -10.89 23.07 -12.41
C HIS A 330 -11.71 21.95 -13.08
N ARG A 331 -12.42 22.26 -14.17
CA ARG A 331 -13.18 21.24 -14.92
C ARG A 331 -12.28 20.18 -15.55
N ARG A 332 -11.11 20.58 -16.06
CA ARG A 332 -10.11 19.68 -16.63
C ARG A 332 -9.56 18.71 -15.58
N ARG A 333 -9.16 19.20 -14.40
CA ARG A 333 -8.75 18.36 -13.26
C ARG A 333 -9.84 17.35 -12.88
N ARG A 334 -11.10 17.78 -12.80
CA ARG A 334 -12.23 16.88 -12.56
C ARG A 334 -12.36 15.80 -13.64
N ARG A 335 -12.19 16.15 -14.93
CA ARG A 335 -12.21 15.17 -16.04
C ARG A 335 -11.08 14.15 -15.95
N LEU A 336 -9.96 14.46 -15.29
CA LEU A 336 -8.87 13.52 -15.04
C LEU A 336 -9.18 12.54 -13.90
N VAL A 337 -9.95 12.97 -12.88
CA VAL A 337 -10.31 12.12 -11.72
C VAL A 337 -11.42 11.10 -12.05
N LEU A 338 -12.43 11.47 -12.84
CA LEU A 338 -13.58 10.59 -13.10
C LEU A 338 -13.22 9.23 -13.74
N PRO A 339 -12.28 9.14 -14.71
CA PRO A 339 -11.81 7.85 -15.23
C PRO A 339 -11.11 6.98 -14.18
N GLU A 340 -10.38 7.59 -13.24
CA GLU A 340 -9.74 6.87 -12.14
C GLU A 340 -10.79 6.29 -11.20
N TYR A 341 -11.84 7.06 -10.89
CA TYR A 341 -12.94 6.56 -10.07
C TYR A 341 -13.75 5.47 -10.75
N LYS A 342 -13.95 5.57 -12.07
CA LYS A 342 -14.52 4.49 -12.88
C LYS A 342 -13.74 3.18 -12.71
N MET A 343 -12.41 3.23 -12.70
CA MET A 343 -11.59 2.03 -12.47
C MET A 343 -11.82 1.46 -11.07
N VAL A 344 -11.84 2.31 -10.04
CA VAL A 344 -12.15 1.89 -8.66
C VAL A 344 -13.50 1.17 -8.61
N LEU A 345 -14.54 1.75 -9.21
CA LEU A 345 -15.86 1.11 -9.28
C LEU A 345 -15.81 -0.20 -10.07
N ASN A 346 -15.03 -0.29 -11.15
CA ASN A 346 -14.93 -1.47 -12.00
C ASN A 346 -14.17 -2.65 -11.38
N GLU A 347 -13.35 -2.44 -10.36
CA GLU A 347 -12.65 -3.49 -9.62
C GLU A 347 -13.49 -4.08 -8.47
N VAL A 348 -14.50 -3.35 -7.97
CA VAL A 348 -15.38 -3.82 -6.88
C VAL A 348 -15.96 -5.23 -7.11
N PRO A 349 -16.41 -5.63 -8.32
CA PRO A 349 -16.87 -7.00 -8.59
C PRO A 349 -15.83 -8.07 -8.26
N ASP A 350 -14.57 -7.87 -8.63
CA ASP A 350 -13.48 -8.83 -8.39
C ASP A 350 -13.12 -8.90 -6.90
N VAL A 351 -13.17 -7.76 -6.21
CA VAL A 351 -13.03 -7.68 -4.75
C VAL A 351 -14.14 -8.47 -4.07
N VAL A 352 -15.39 -8.31 -4.52
CA VAL A 352 -16.55 -9.05 -3.98
C VAL A 352 -16.41 -10.56 -4.21
N VAL A 353 -15.98 -10.98 -5.39
CA VAL A 353 -15.73 -12.41 -5.68
C VAL A 353 -14.64 -12.95 -4.77
N SER A 354 -13.53 -12.21 -4.61
CA SER A 354 -12.43 -12.57 -3.72
C SER A 354 -12.88 -12.67 -2.27
N ALA A 355 -13.67 -11.71 -1.79
CA ALA A 355 -14.23 -11.68 -0.45
C ALA A 355 -15.13 -12.90 -0.16
N VAL A 356 -16.05 -13.21 -1.09
CA VAL A 356 -16.92 -14.39 -0.99
C VAL A 356 -16.09 -15.67 -1.00
N ASN A 357 -15.06 -15.75 -1.85
CA ASN A 357 -14.19 -16.91 -1.94
C ASN A 357 -13.37 -17.11 -0.67
N ALA A 358 -12.81 -16.05 -0.10
CA ALA A 358 -12.08 -16.10 1.17
C ALA A 358 -12.98 -16.63 2.29
N ALA A 359 -14.20 -16.12 2.41
CA ALA A 359 -15.13 -16.49 3.47
C ALA A 359 -15.63 -17.94 3.39
N LEU A 360 -15.85 -18.45 2.18
CA LEU A 360 -16.34 -19.81 1.96
C LEU A 360 -15.23 -20.85 1.77
N ARG A 361 -13.96 -20.42 1.69
CA ARG A 361 -12.82 -21.33 1.47
C ARG A 361 -12.76 -22.44 2.52
N PRO A 362 -12.82 -22.18 3.83
CA PRO A 362 -12.73 -23.25 4.82
C PRO A 362 -13.89 -24.24 4.71
N GLN A 363 -15.13 -23.75 4.48
CA GLN A 363 -16.29 -24.62 4.26
C GLN A 363 -16.10 -25.51 3.03
N ARG A 364 -15.63 -24.96 1.91
CA ARG A 364 -15.39 -25.71 0.66
C ARG A 364 -14.35 -26.81 0.87
N ASP A 365 -13.22 -26.47 1.46
CA ASP A 365 -12.11 -27.40 1.66
C ASP A 365 -12.52 -28.57 2.56
N HIS A 366 -13.20 -28.29 3.67
CA HIS A 366 -13.68 -29.32 4.60
C HIS A 366 -14.84 -30.12 4.02
N SER A 367 -15.77 -29.50 3.30
CA SER A 367 -16.86 -30.20 2.62
C SER A 367 -16.33 -31.20 1.59
N MET A 368 -15.30 -30.83 0.82
CA MET A 368 -14.66 -31.73 -0.13
C MET A 368 -13.99 -32.93 0.55
N LEU A 369 -13.33 -32.70 1.69
CA LEU A 369 -12.73 -33.76 2.49
C LEU A 369 -13.79 -34.71 3.06
N LEU A 370 -14.83 -34.16 3.69
CA LEU A 370 -15.92 -34.94 4.28
C LEU A 370 -16.68 -35.77 3.24
N ALA A 371 -16.94 -35.21 2.06
CA ALA A 371 -17.59 -35.95 0.98
C ALA A 371 -16.82 -37.22 0.57
N ARG A 372 -15.49 -37.24 0.74
CA ARG A 372 -14.63 -38.42 0.46
C ARG A 372 -14.54 -39.38 1.64
N LEU A 373 -14.60 -38.87 2.87
CA LEU A 373 -14.43 -39.67 4.08
C LEU A 373 -15.73 -40.30 4.58
N LEU A 374 -16.88 -39.64 4.42
CA LEU A 374 -18.17 -40.13 4.89
C LEU A 374 -18.53 -41.53 4.36
N PRO A 375 -18.32 -41.87 3.07
CA PRO A 375 -18.57 -43.22 2.56
C PRO A 375 -17.65 -44.30 3.15
N LEU A 376 -16.52 -43.90 3.75
CA LEU A 376 -15.55 -44.79 4.39
C LEU A 376 -15.80 -44.94 5.89
N ALA A 377 -16.72 -44.16 6.47
CA ALA A 377 -17.00 -44.21 7.90
C ALA A 377 -17.69 -45.55 8.26
N PRO A 378 -17.20 -46.26 9.28
CA PRO A 378 -17.82 -47.50 9.74
C PRO A 378 -19.17 -47.19 10.39
N HIS A 379 -20.18 -47.96 10.02
CA HIS A 379 -21.51 -47.96 10.61
C HIS A 379 -21.80 -49.35 11.20
N HIS A 380 -22.61 -49.42 12.26
CA HIS A 380 -22.97 -50.68 12.90
C HIS A 380 -24.47 -50.93 12.80
N ASP A 381 -24.86 -51.90 11.98
CA ASP A 381 -26.25 -52.33 11.76
C ASP A 381 -26.80 -53.23 12.89
N GLY A 382 -25.91 -53.74 13.74
CA GLY A 382 -26.24 -54.71 14.78
C GLY A 382 -26.58 -54.08 16.14
N PRO A 383 -27.24 -54.82 17.06
CA PRO A 383 -27.47 -54.35 18.42
C PRO A 383 -26.12 -54.09 19.13
N SER A 384 -26.11 -53.21 20.14
CA SER A 384 -24.90 -52.82 20.88
C SER A 384 -24.09 -53.99 21.46
N THR A 385 -24.73 -55.15 21.64
CA THR A 385 -24.11 -56.40 22.11
C THR A 385 -23.47 -57.24 20.99
N HIS A 386 -23.82 -57.02 19.72
CA HIS A 386 -23.28 -57.70 18.54
C HIS A 386 -23.18 -56.74 17.34
N PRO A 387 -22.10 -55.94 17.23
CA PRO A 387 -21.95 -54.98 16.14
C PRO A 387 -21.72 -55.68 14.79
N SER A 388 -22.49 -55.29 13.76
CA SER A 388 -22.30 -55.72 12.37
C SER A 388 -21.81 -54.52 11.55
N PRO A 389 -20.49 -54.43 11.26
CA PRO A 389 -19.94 -53.28 10.54
C PRO A 389 -20.33 -53.28 9.06
N SER A 390 -20.81 -52.13 8.58
CA SER A 390 -21.06 -51.84 7.17
C SER A 390 -20.58 -50.43 6.82
N SER A 391 -20.42 -50.14 5.53
CA SER A 391 -20.19 -48.77 5.05
C SER A 391 -21.51 -48.02 5.00
N LEU A 392 -21.50 -46.73 5.36
CA LEU A 392 -22.65 -45.85 5.10
C LEU A 392 -22.91 -45.78 3.58
N SER A 393 -24.14 -46.09 3.17
CA SER A 393 -24.59 -45.91 1.79
C SER A 393 -25.12 -44.49 1.62
N PHE A 394 -24.68 -43.82 0.55
CA PHE A 394 -25.10 -42.47 0.19
C PHE A 394 -25.66 -42.49 -1.22
N GLY A 395 -26.79 -41.80 -1.44
CA GLY A 395 -27.31 -41.51 -2.77
C GLY A 395 -26.41 -40.55 -3.56
N PRO A 396 -26.70 -40.32 -4.85
CA PRO A 396 -25.95 -39.39 -5.66
C PRO A 396 -25.88 -38.00 -4.99
N GLN A 397 -24.66 -37.50 -4.74
CA GLN A 397 -24.39 -36.20 -4.11
C GLN A 397 -24.83 -36.05 -2.63
N GLU A 398 -25.32 -37.11 -1.98
CA GLU A 398 -25.78 -37.03 -0.58
C GLU A 398 -24.62 -36.82 0.39
N ALA A 399 -23.50 -37.54 0.21
CA ALA A 399 -22.29 -37.32 1.00
C ALA A 399 -21.71 -35.90 0.83
N GLU A 400 -21.82 -35.33 -0.38
CA GLU A 400 -21.44 -33.94 -0.66
C GLU A 400 -22.35 -32.96 0.09
N ALA A 401 -23.67 -33.20 0.09
CA ALA A 401 -24.64 -32.36 0.78
C ALA A 401 -24.47 -32.40 2.30
N VAL A 402 -24.25 -33.58 2.88
CA VAL A 402 -23.95 -33.73 4.31
C VAL A 402 -22.63 -33.04 4.65
N GLY A 403 -21.57 -33.27 3.87
CA GLY A 403 -20.29 -32.60 4.02
C GLY A 403 -20.40 -31.08 3.95
N TRP A 404 -21.23 -30.56 3.04
CA TRP A 404 -21.47 -29.13 2.89
C TRP A 404 -22.19 -28.51 4.09
N LYS A 405 -23.20 -29.21 4.63
CA LYS A 405 -23.90 -28.78 5.85
C LYS A 405 -23.00 -28.81 7.08
N ILE A 406 -22.15 -29.83 7.23
CA ILE A 406 -21.16 -29.88 8.31
C ILE A 406 -20.13 -28.76 8.14
N GLY A 407 -19.63 -28.55 6.91
CA GLY A 407 -18.68 -27.47 6.60
C GLY A 407 -19.24 -26.08 6.87
N SER A 408 -20.56 -25.89 6.94
CA SER A 408 -21.17 -24.59 7.22
C SER A 408 -20.82 -24.03 8.60
N PHE A 409 -20.32 -24.83 9.55
CA PHE A 409 -19.80 -24.32 10.82
C PHE A 409 -18.42 -23.66 10.70
N LEU A 410 -17.74 -23.82 9.56
CA LEU A 410 -16.35 -23.41 9.36
C LEU A 410 -16.22 -22.17 8.45
N HIS A 411 -17.31 -21.67 7.87
CA HIS A 411 -17.24 -20.45 7.06
C HIS A 411 -16.84 -19.24 7.91
N GLU A 412 -16.07 -18.34 7.33
CA GLU A 412 -15.47 -17.21 8.03
C GLU A 412 -16.01 -15.89 7.46
N PRO A 413 -17.19 -15.41 7.90
CA PRO A 413 -17.80 -14.22 7.31
C PRO A 413 -16.97 -12.94 7.50
N HIS A 414 -16.15 -12.88 8.56
CA HIS A 414 -15.30 -11.73 8.87
C HIS A 414 -14.16 -11.54 7.84
N THR A 415 -13.67 -12.60 7.19
CA THR A 415 -12.62 -12.47 6.15
C THR A 415 -13.16 -11.81 4.88
N ALA A 416 -14.44 -12.00 4.57
CA ALA A 416 -15.13 -11.28 3.50
C ALA A 416 -15.13 -9.77 3.79
N MET A 417 -15.45 -9.39 5.03
CA MET A 417 -15.49 -7.98 5.44
C MET A 417 -14.10 -7.37 5.40
N ALA A 418 -13.09 -8.04 5.95
CA ALA A 418 -11.70 -7.58 5.90
C ALA A 418 -11.17 -7.39 4.47
N THR A 419 -11.59 -8.25 3.53
CA THR A 419 -11.22 -8.11 2.10
C THR A 419 -11.86 -6.86 1.48
N ILE A 420 -13.11 -6.55 1.83
CA ILE A 420 -13.79 -5.34 1.34
C ILE A 420 -13.22 -4.10 2.01
N ASP A 421 -12.97 -4.13 3.32
CA ASP A 421 -12.37 -3.03 4.09
C ASP A 421 -10.95 -2.71 3.60
N GLY A 422 -10.20 -3.72 3.15
CA GLY A 422 -8.88 -3.54 2.55
C GLY A 422 -8.90 -2.80 1.21
N TYR A 423 -10.03 -2.83 0.49
CA TYR A 423 -10.18 -2.15 -0.81
C TYR A 423 -10.96 -0.83 -0.70
N LEU A 424 -12.12 -0.84 -0.05
CA LEU A 424 -12.91 0.35 0.28
C LEU A 424 -12.57 0.76 1.71
N MET A 425 -11.46 1.47 1.86
CA MET A 425 -10.91 1.86 3.17
C MET A 425 -11.85 2.82 3.92
N GLY A 426 -12.43 3.79 3.20
CA GLY A 426 -13.25 4.84 3.77
C GLY A 426 -14.70 4.43 4.03
N GLU A 427 -15.31 5.00 5.07
CA GLU A 427 -16.74 4.86 5.30
C GLU A 427 -17.53 5.56 4.19
N SER A 428 -18.24 4.78 3.38
CA SER A 428 -19.08 5.26 2.29
C SER A 428 -20.40 4.50 2.22
N LEU A 429 -21.38 5.09 1.53
CA LEU A 429 -22.64 4.41 1.28
C LEU A 429 -22.46 3.18 0.39
N LEU A 430 -21.58 3.27 -0.61
CA LEU A 430 -21.15 2.15 -1.44
C LEU A 430 -20.59 1.00 -0.58
N LYS A 431 -19.62 1.29 0.29
CA LYS A 431 -18.98 0.30 1.18
C LYS A 431 -20.03 -0.42 2.03
N ARG A 432 -20.89 0.33 2.73
CA ARG A 432 -21.95 -0.24 3.59
C ARG A 432 -22.90 -1.15 2.80
N ARG A 433 -23.31 -0.73 1.60
CA ARG A 433 -24.17 -1.52 0.70
C ARG A 433 -23.50 -2.82 0.26
N VAL A 434 -22.24 -2.74 -0.15
CA VAL A 434 -21.46 -3.91 -0.61
C VAL A 434 -21.22 -4.89 0.55
N ILE A 435 -20.79 -4.40 1.71
CA ILE A 435 -20.58 -5.20 2.93
C ILE A 435 -21.86 -5.94 3.31
N ALA A 436 -23.00 -5.24 3.40
CA ALA A 436 -24.25 -5.87 3.81
C ALA A 436 -24.73 -6.92 2.80
N ALA A 437 -24.57 -6.64 1.50
CA ALA A 437 -24.89 -7.61 0.45
C ALA A 437 -24.00 -8.86 0.55
N VAL A 438 -22.67 -8.70 0.69
CA VAL A 438 -21.74 -9.82 0.78
C VAL A 438 -21.95 -10.63 2.05
N ALA A 439 -22.16 -9.98 3.20
CA ALA A 439 -22.43 -10.65 4.47
C ALA A 439 -23.70 -11.51 4.41
N HIS A 440 -24.78 -10.98 3.82
CA HIS A 440 -26.00 -11.75 3.60
C HIS A 440 -25.74 -12.92 2.64
N PHE A 441 -25.08 -12.67 1.51
CA PHE A 441 -24.78 -13.71 0.52
C PHE A 441 -23.97 -14.86 1.12
N VAL A 442 -22.87 -14.56 1.83
CA VAL A 442 -22.02 -15.58 2.49
C VAL A 442 -22.83 -16.40 3.48
N THR A 443 -23.67 -15.75 4.29
CA THR A 443 -24.54 -16.44 5.26
C THR A 443 -25.53 -17.38 4.59
N GLN A 444 -26.17 -16.93 3.50
CA GLN A 444 -27.12 -17.77 2.75
C GLN A 444 -26.39 -18.90 1.99
N ALA A 445 -25.24 -18.60 1.40
CA ALA A 445 -24.40 -19.56 0.72
C ALA A 445 -23.88 -20.65 1.66
N ALA A 446 -23.55 -20.34 2.90
CA ALA A 446 -23.09 -21.32 3.86
C ALA A 446 -24.24 -22.19 4.41
N THR A 447 -25.36 -21.55 4.76
CA THR A 447 -26.40 -22.21 5.59
C THR A 447 -27.59 -22.76 4.80
N ARG A 448 -27.90 -22.20 3.63
CA ARG A 448 -29.11 -22.56 2.86
C ARG A 448 -28.86 -23.49 1.70
N THR A 449 -27.71 -23.40 1.06
CA THR A 449 -27.39 -24.28 -0.07
C THR A 449 -27.00 -25.68 0.40
N THR A 450 -27.05 -26.63 -0.53
CA THR A 450 -26.61 -28.02 -0.29
C THR A 450 -25.29 -28.37 -0.97
N SER A 451 -24.77 -27.50 -1.85
CA SER A 451 -23.49 -27.73 -2.51
C SER A 451 -22.85 -26.43 -2.98
N ASN A 452 -21.56 -26.47 -3.28
CA ASN A 452 -20.86 -25.34 -3.90
C ASN A 452 -21.41 -25.02 -5.31
N ARG A 453 -21.99 -26.01 -6.00
CA ARG A 453 -22.58 -25.83 -7.33
C ARG A 453 -23.78 -24.89 -7.31
N GLU A 454 -24.59 -24.93 -6.25
CA GLU A 454 -25.68 -23.97 -6.05
C GLU A 454 -25.17 -22.54 -5.78
N VAL A 455 -24.00 -22.40 -5.15
CA VAL A 455 -23.40 -21.10 -4.86
C VAL A 455 -22.86 -20.45 -6.13
N VAL A 456 -22.08 -21.19 -6.91
CA VAL A 456 -21.35 -20.67 -8.08
C VAL A 456 -22.21 -20.67 -9.35
N GLY A 457 -23.25 -21.50 -9.41
CA GLY A 457 -23.98 -21.78 -10.64
C GLY A 457 -23.19 -22.71 -11.58
N GLY A 458 -23.71 -22.96 -12.78
CA GLY A 458 -23.04 -23.82 -13.75
C GLY A 458 -23.89 -24.17 -14.97
N SER A 459 -23.62 -25.32 -15.58
CA SER A 459 -24.42 -25.85 -16.68
C SER A 459 -24.78 -27.31 -16.42
N ARG A 460 -26.06 -27.64 -16.58
CA ARG A 460 -26.59 -28.99 -16.47
C ARG A 460 -27.00 -29.48 -17.85
N HIS A 461 -26.52 -30.63 -18.26
CA HIS A 461 -27.03 -31.31 -19.44
C HIS A 461 -28.30 -32.07 -19.05
N VAL A 462 -29.43 -31.71 -19.66
CA VAL A 462 -30.71 -32.41 -19.50
C VAL A 462 -30.89 -33.31 -20.72
N GLN A 463 -30.93 -34.62 -20.50
CA GLN A 463 -31.38 -35.57 -21.50
C GLN A 463 -32.91 -35.69 -21.36
N HIS A 464 -33.63 -35.43 -22.45
CA HIS A 464 -35.06 -35.74 -22.51
C HIS A 464 -35.21 -37.25 -22.79
N GLU A 465 -36.08 -37.94 -22.04
CA GLU A 465 -36.36 -39.36 -22.28
C GLU A 465 -36.83 -39.56 -23.72
N GLY A 466 -35.95 -40.11 -24.56
CA GLY A 466 -36.23 -40.44 -25.97
C GLY A 466 -35.29 -39.81 -27.00
N ASP A 467 -34.54 -38.75 -26.67
CA ASP A 467 -33.64 -38.06 -27.62
C ASP A 467 -32.17 -38.19 -27.22
N ALA A 468 -31.31 -38.50 -28.20
CA ALA A 468 -29.87 -38.67 -28.02
C ALA A 468 -29.11 -37.33 -27.81
N GLU A 469 -29.81 -36.19 -27.84
CA GLU A 469 -29.22 -34.86 -27.77
C GLU A 469 -29.43 -34.22 -26.38
N SER A 470 -28.33 -34.07 -25.64
CA SER A 470 -28.37 -33.45 -24.31
C SER A 470 -28.45 -31.93 -24.44
N THR A 471 -29.51 -31.30 -23.93
CA THR A 471 -29.64 -29.84 -23.94
C THR A 471 -28.89 -29.24 -22.74
N LYS A 472 -27.97 -28.30 -22.99
CA LYS A 472 -27.21 -27.60 -21.94
C LYS A 472 -28.07 -26.49 -21.32
N VAL A 473 -28.59 -26.72 -20.12
CA VAL A 473 -29.33 -25.74 -19.32
C VAL A 473 -28.39 -24.99 -18.38
N THR A 474 -28.40 -23.66 -18.42
CA THR A 474 -27.57 -22.83 -17.51
C THR A 474 -28.27 -22.70 -16.16
N VAL A 475 -27.57 -23.04 -15.08
CA VAL A 475 -28.05 -22.88 -13.71
C VAL A 475 -27.47 -21.57 -13.16
N PRO A 476 -28.31 -20.58 -12.78
CA PRO A 476 -27.82 -19.32 -12.25
C PRO A 476 -27.11 -19.53 -10.90
N PRO A 477 -26.14 -18.67 -10.56
CA PRO A 477 -25.55 -18.63 -9.22
C PRO A 477 -26.61 -18.30 -8.16
N LEU A 478 -26.28 -18.50 -6.89
CA LEU A 478 -27.22 -18.31 -5.78
C LEU A 478 -27.93 -16.94 -5.84
N GLN A 479 -29.26 -16.99 -5.93
CA GLN A 479 -30.14 -15.82 -5.89
C GLN A 479 -30.82 -15.74 -4.52
N CYS A 480 -30.16 -15.09 -3.56
CA CYS A 480 -30.62 -15.01 -2.17
C CYS A 480 -31.23 -13.66 -1.78
N PHE A 481 -31.43 -12.77 -2.75
CA PHE A 481 -32.07 -11.47 -2.57
C PHE A 481 -33.44 -11.45 -3.27
N ALA A 482 -34.33 -10.59 -2.79
CA ALA A 482 -35.64 -10.38 -3.38
C ALA A 482 -35.99 -8.89 -3.37
N VAL A 483 -36.67 -8.43 -4.43
CA VAL A 483 -37.32 -7.12 -4.47
C VAL A 483 -38.80 -7.30 -4.14
N ASN A 484 -39.33 -6.47 -3.24
CA ASN A 484 -40.73 -6.52 -2.87
C ASN A 484 -41.63 -6.19 -4.08
N GLY A 485 -42.51 -7.13 -4.47
CA GLY A 485 -43.43 -7.00 -5.59
C GLY A 485 -44.71 -6.20 -5.28
N GLY A 486 -44.83 -5.63 -4.07
CA GLY A 486 -46.00 -4.89 -3.62
C GLY A 486 -47.07 -5.78 -2.97
N GLN A 487 -47.87 -5.19 -2.05
CA GLN A 487 -48.90 -5.89 -1.26
C GLN A 487 -50.26 -6.06 -1.97
N GLN A 488 -50.44 -5.57 -3.20
CA GLN A 488 -51.69 -5.73 -3.93
C GLN A 488 -51.56 -6.80 -5.02
N GLY A 489 -51.89 -8.04 -4.64
CA GLY A 489 -52.43 -9.06 -5.53
C GLY A 489 -51.54 -9.61 -6.65
N GLY A 490 -50.59 -10.49 -6.31
CA GLY A 490 -50.08 -11.50 -7.26
C GLY A 490 -48.72 -11.23 -7.94
N GLY A 491 -48.03 -10.14 -7.62
CA GLY A 491 -46.70 -9.85 -8.16
C GLY A 491 -45.62 -10.77 -7.57
N GLN A 492 -45.12 -11.73 -8.36
CA GLN A 492 -44.02 -12.63 -8.00
C GLN A 492 -42.78 -11.81 -7.59
N HIS A 493 -42.20 -12.09 -6.41
CA HIS A 493 -40.96 -11.45 -5.96
C HIS A 493 -39.85 -11.68 -6.98
N ARG A 494 -39.21 -10.61 -7.46
CA ARG A 494 -38.04 -10.73 -8.35
C ARG A 494 -36.82 -11.12 -7.51
N VAL A 495 -36.28 -12.30 -7.75
CA VAL A 495 -35.07 -12.79 -7.09
C VAL A 495 -33.81 -12.23 -7.76
N LEU A 496 -32.81 -11.90 -6.95
CA LEU A 496 -31.53 -11.32 -7.38
C LEU A 496 -30.36 -12.05 -6.73
N GLY A 497 -29.19 -12.02 -7.37
CA GLY A 497 -27.93 -12.45 -6.79
C GLY A 497 -27.14 -11.28 -6.20
N VAL A 498 -26.00 -11.60 -5.57
CA VAL A 498 -25.09 -10.57 -5.02
C VAL A 498 -24.56 -9.64 -6.11
N ARG A 499 -24.42 -10.15 -7.34
CA ARG A 499 -23.89 -9.43 -8.49
C ARG A 499 -24.78 -8.26 -8.90
N GLU A 500 -26.09 -8.47 -8.94
CA GLU A 500 -27.06 -7.43 -9.27
C GLU A 500 -27.11 -6.35 -8.19
N VAL A 501 -27.07 -6.74 -6.91
CA VAL A 501 -27.12 -5.80 -5.79
C VAL A 501 -25.86 -4.93 -5.73
N VAL A 502 -24.69 -5.53 -5.90
CA VAL A 502 -23.41 -4.80 -5.94
C VAL A 502 -23.33 -3.90 -7.16
N HIS A 503 -23.79 -4.35 -8.34
CA HIS A 503 -23.84 -3.51 -9.53
C HIS A 503 -24.74 -2.29 -9.33
N LYS A 504 -25.92 -2.46 -8.70
CA LYS A 504 -26.79 -1.34 -8.37
C LYS A 504 -26.12 -0.32 -7.46
N ALA A 505 -25.38 -0.76 -6.44
CA ALA A 505 -24.65 0.14 -5.54
C ALA A 505 -23.60 0.97 -6.31
N ARG A 506 -22.88 0.33 -7.22
CA ARG A 506 -21.88 0.99 -8.08
C ARG A 506 -22.51 1.98 -9.06
N LEU A 507 -23.66 1.64 -9.65
CA LEU A 507 -24.40 2.55 -10.55
C LEU A 507 -24.93 3.78 -9.82
N ASP A 508 -25.38 3.65 -8.57
CA ASP A 508 -25.82 4.79 -7.78
C ASP A 508 -24.67 5.73 -7.46
N GLU A 509 -23.53 5.16 -7.06
CA GLU A 509 -22.31 5.92 -6.81
C GLU A 509 -21.83 6.65 -8.08
N ALA A 510 -21.83 5.95 -9.21
CA ALA A 510 -21.46 6.50 -10.50
C ALA A 510 -22.39 7.66 -10.91
N ALA A 511 -23.70 7.48 -10.76
CA ALA A 511 -24.69 8.49 -11.07
C ALA A 511 -24.54 9.73 -10.16
N GLN A 512 -24.24 9.52 -8.87
CA GLN A 512 -24.01 10.61 -7.91
C GLN A 512 -22.83 11.50 -8.31
N HIS A 513 -21.76 10.92 -8.85
CA HIS A 513 -20.53 11.66 -9.16
C HIS A 513 -20.36 12.01 -10.64
N GLY A 514 -21.27 11.57 -11.51
CA GLY A 514 -21.22 11.79 -12.96
C GLY A 514 -20.20 10.89 -13.67
N VAL A 515 -19.99 9.67 -13.17
CA VAL A 515 -19.10 8.68 -13.78
C VAL A 515 -19.87 7.83 -14.78
N GLU A 516 -19.35 7.73 -16.00
CA GLU A 516 -19.98 6.95 -17.08
C GLU A 516 -19.21 5.65 -17.41
N GLY A 517 -19.94 4.65 -17.88
CA GLY A 517 -19.36 3.40 -18.39
C GLY A 517 -18.91 2.42 -17.32
N VAL A 518 -19.53 2.42 -16.14
CA VAL A 518 -19.36 1.37 -15.12
C VAL A 518 -19.88 0.05 -15.69
N VAL A 519 -18.99 -0.94 -15.82
CA VAL A 519 -19.30 -2.24 -16.42
C VAL A 519 -19.74 -3.21 -15.33
N LYS A 520 -20.75 -4.04 -15.60
CA LYS A 520 -21.28 -4.99 -14.61
C LYS A 520 -20.23 -5.95 -14.04
N GLY A 521 -19.24 -6.38 -14.82
CA GLY A 521 -18.02 -7.03 -14.31
C GLY A 521 -18.19 -8.46 -13.77
N PHE A 522 -19.11 -9.27 -14.32
CA PHE A 522 -19.35 -10.65 -13.84
C PHE A 522 -19.57 -11.71 -14.95
N SER A 523 -18.95 -11.54 -16.12
CA SER A 523 -18.95 -12.53 -17.22
C SER A 523 -20.35 -13.06 -17.62
N THR A 524 -21.39 -12.21 -17.71
CA THR A 524 -22.78 -12.63 -17.96
C THR A 524 -23.57 -11.70 -18.90
N HIS A 525 -24.54 -12.30 -19.60
CA HIS A 525 -25.42 -11.78 -20.67
C HIS A 525 -26.61 -10.92 -20.18
N LEU A 526 -26.51 -10.31 -18.99
CA LEU A 526 -27.60 -9.56 -18.34
C LEU A 526 -27.31 -8.05 -18.36
N GLY A 527 -28.31 -7.24 -18.72
CA GLY A 527 -28.17 -5.79 -18.91
C GLY A 527 -28.39 -4.98 -17.63
N ASP A 528 -28.12 -3.67 -17.68
CA ASP A 528 -28.31 -2.76 -16.53
C ASP A 528 -29.76 -2.71 -16.01
N LYS A 529 -30.72 -2.99 -16.89
CA LYS A 529 -32.16 -3.07 -16.56
C LYS A 529 -32.46 -4.14 -15.50
N ASP A 530 -31.65 -5.19 -15.44
CA ASP A 530 -31.83 -6.28 -14.48
C ASP A 530 -31.43 -5.89 -13.05
N CYS A 531 -30.75 -4.74 -12.88
CA CYS A 531 -30.24 -4.28 -11.59
C CYS A 531 -31.03 -3.11 -11.00
N GLN A 532 -32.09 -2.63 -11.68
CA GLN A 532 -32.86 -1.46 -11.24
C GLN A 532 -33.87 -1.83 -10.14
N PHE A 533 -33.71 -1.31 -8.92
CA PHE A 533 -34.66 -1.41 -7.82
C PHE A 533 -34.47 -0.27 -6.81
N GLN A 534 -35.46 -0.07 -5.92
CA GLN A 534 -35.35 0.85 -4.78
C GLN A 534 -34.76 0.12 -3.56
N TRP A 535 -33.79 0.73 -2.86
CA TRP A 535 -33.13 0.13 -1.71
C TRP A 535 -34.09 -0.24 -0.57
N GLN A 536 -35.14 0.56 -0.34
CA GLN A 536 -36.16 0.26 0.67
C GLN A 536 -36.95 -1.02 0.37
N GLN A 537 -36.99 -1.46 -0.89
CA GLN A 537 -37.69 -2.64 -1.36
C GLN A 537 -36.80 -3.89 -1.41
N LEU A 538 -35.50 -3.76 -1.10
CA LEU A 538 -34.56 -4.87 -1.11
C LEU A 538 -34.67 -5.68 0.19
N GLY A 539 -34.78 -6.99 0.05
CA GLY A 539 -34.88 -7.92 1.16
C GLY A 539 -34.53 -9.34 0.76
N TYR A 540 -35.03 -10.30 1.53
CA TYR A 540 -34.91 -11.72 1.24
C TYR A 540 -36.17 -12.47 1.69
N ILE A 541 -36.35 -13.67 1.17
CA ILE A 541 -37.46 -14.55 1.54
C ILE A 541 -36.98 -15.51 2.64
N ASN A 542 -37.64 -15.50 3.80
CA ASN A 542 -37.28 -16.35 4.94
C ASN A 542 -37.76 -17.81 4.76
N ARG A 543 -37.46 -18.71 5.72
CA ARG A 543 -37.90 -20.14 5.66
C ARG A 543 -39.41 -20.32 5.59
N ARG A 544 -40.18 -19.31 6.02
CA ARG A 544 -41.66 -19.32 6.03
C ARG A 544 -42.25 -18.69 4.76
N GLY A 545 -41.42 -18.36 3.76
CA GLY A 545 -41.86 -17.72 2.52
C GLY A 545 -42.19 -16.23 2.68
N GLN A 546 -41.84 -15.60 3.81
CA GLN A 546 -42.15 -14.19 4.08
C GLN A 546 -40.99 -13.29 3.69
N PHE A 547 -41.32 -12.12 3.14
CA PHE A 547 -40.35 -11.08 2.82
C PHE A 547 -39.82 -10.42 4.10
N VAL A 548 -38.50 -10.29 4.20
CA VAL A 548 -37.79 -9.59 5.27
C VAL A 548 -36.89 -8.53 4.65
N SER A 549 -37.04 -7.27 5.06
CA SER A 549 -36.19 -6.17 4.57
C SER A 549 -34.75 -6.36 5.04
N LEU A 550 -33.79 -6.03 4.17
CA LEU A 550 -32.36 -6.06 4.49
C LEU A 550 -31.88 -4.81 5.25
N GLY A 551 -32.67 -3.73 5.26
CA GLY A 551 -32.32 -2.50 5.99
C GLY A 551 -31.09 -1.76 5.45
N ILE A 552 -30.69 -2.02 4.21
CA ILE A 552 -29.53 -1.41 3.56
C ILE A 552 -29.97 -0.10 2.90
N ASN A 553 -30.06 0.99 3.66
CA ASN A 553 -30.39 2.32 3.13
C ASN A 553 -29.14 3.16 2.89
#